data_AF-A0A316HX21-F1
#
_entry.id   AF-A0A316HX21-F1
#
_cell.length_a   1.000
_cell.length_b   1.000
_cell.length_c   1.000
_cell.angle_alpha   90.00
_cell.angle_beta   90.00
_cell.angle_gamma   90.00
#
_symmetry.space_group_name_H-M   'P 1'
#
loop_
_entity.id
_entity.type
_entity.pdbx_description
1 polymer ?
#
loop_
_entity_poly.entity_id
_entity_poly.type
_entity_poly.pdbx_seq_one_letter_code
_entity_poly.pdbx_strand_id
1 'polypeptide(L)'
;MLLAIVQFALWSHATHIAQAAASQGLAVARSQNGTAAAGTSSARQLLDQLASGPLTGSTVASDRTSASASVRVSGTATSVVPFLSLPVHAEAVGPVERFVPDLASR
;
A
#
# COMPACT_ATOMS: atom_id res chain seq x y z
N MET A 1 -25.05 -9.08 -16.86
CA MET A 1 -23.97 -8.11 -17.17
C MET A 1 -23.77 -7.07 -16.07
N LEU A 2 -24.84 -6.51 -15.47
CA LEU A 2 -24.76 -5.54 -14.36
C LEU A 2 -23.85 -5.99 -13.20
N LEU A 3 -24.02 -7.22 -12.70
CA LEU A 3 -23.22 -7.74 -11.58
C LEU A 3 -21.72 -7.82 -11.88
N ALA A 4 -21.34 -8.09 -13.14
CA ALA A 4 -19.94 -8.12 -13.55
C ALA A 4 -19.31 -6.72 -13.54
N ILE A 5 -20.09 -5.69 -13.93
CA ILE A 5 -19.66 -4.28 -13.87
C ILE A 5 -19.47 -3.86 -12.41
N VAL A 6 -20.41 -4.21 -11.53
CA VAL A 6 -20.29 -3.93 -10.09
C VAL A 6 -19.07 -4.63 -9.48
N GLN A 7 -18.84 -5.90 -9.82
CA GLN A 7 -17.63 -6.61 -9.37
C GLN A 7 -16.34 -5.96 -9.85
N PHE A 8 -16.29 -5.53 -11.11
CA PHE A 8 -15.13 -4.82 -11.64
C PHE A 8 -14.89 -3.50 -10.91
N ALA A 9 -15.95 -2.73 -10.64
CA ALA A 9 -15.87 -1.46 -9.90
C ALA A 9 -15.37 -1.66 -8.46
N LEU A 10 -15.83 -2.71 -7.78
CA LEU A 10 -15.35 -3.05 -6.43
C LEU A 10 -13.87 -3.45 -6.44
N TRP A 11 -13.46 -4.25 -7.42
CA TRP A 11 -12.06 -4.64 -7.57
C TRP A 11 -11.16 -3.46 -7.92
N SER A 12 -11.58 -2.58 -8.83
CA SER A 12 -10.80 -1.38 -9.17
C SER A 12 -10.68 -0.44 -7.98
N HIS A 13 -11.76 -0.28 -7.21
CA HIS A 13 -11.76 0.52 -5.99
C HIS A 13 -10.83 -0.07 -4.91
N ALA A 14 -10.90 -1.37 -4.67
CA ALA A 14 -10.00 -2.06 -3.75
C ALA A 14 -8.52 -1.94 -4.17
N THR A 15 -8.25 -1.98 -5.48
CA THR A 15 -6.90 -1.80 -6.03
C THR A 15 -6.38 -0.37 -5.81
N HIS A 16 -7.22 0.65 -6.04
CA HIS A 16 -6.84 2.04 -5.75
C HIS A 16 -6.56 2.26 -4.26
N ILE A 17 -7.36 1.67 -3.36
CA ILE A 17 -7.12 1.74 -1.91
C ILE A 17 -5.78 1.07 -1.56
N ALA A 18 -5.50 -0.11 -2.11
CA ALA A 18 -4.24 -0.81 -1.88
C ALA A 18 -3.03 0.00 -2.38
N GLN A 19 -3.15 0.67 -3.54
CA GLN A 19 -2.13 1.56 -4.07
C GLN A 19 -1.90 2.80 -3.19
N ALA A 20 -2.97 3.41 -2.69
CA ALA A 20 -2.89 4.53 -1.74
C ALA A 20 -2.25 4.12 -0.41
N ALA A 21 -2.61 2.94 0.11
CA ALA A 21 -1.99 2.39 1.31
C ALA A 21 -0.50 2.09 1.12
N ALA A 22 -0.13 1.49 -0.03
CA ALA A 22 1.26 1.20 -0.35
C ALA A 22 2.09 2.49 -0.47
N SER A 23 1.57 3.52 -1.14
CA SER A 23 2.28 4.79 -1.33
C SER A 23 2.44 5.56 -0.02
N GLN A 24 1.42 5.59 0.84
CA GLN A 24 1.53 6.19 2.18
C GLN A 24 2.51 5.42 3.06
N GLY A 25 2.42 4.09 3.09
CA GLY A 25 3.37 3.25 3.82
C GLY A 25 4.80 3.49 3.35
N LEU A 26 5.00 3.61 2.04
CA LEU A 26 6.30 3.94 1.45
C LEU A 26 6.78 5.32 1.90
N ALA A 27 5.92 6.34 1.90
CA ALA A 27 6.27 7.69 2.34
C ALA A 27 6.78 7.70 3.79
N VAL A 28 6.11 6.96 4.68
CA VAL A 28 6.56 6.80 6.07
C VAL A 28 7.85 5.98 6.15
N ALA A 29 7.91 4.86 5.42
CA ALA A 29 9.07 3.96 5.42
C ALA A 29 10.32 4.58 4.79
N ARG A 30 10.21 5.55 3.89
CA ARG A 30 11.35 6.22 3.24
C ARG A 30 11.84 7.46 3.96
N SER A 31 11.05 7.99 4.89
CA SER A 31 11.41 9.17 5.69
C SER A 31 12.72 8.90 6.43
N GLN A 32 13.50 9.93 6.74
CA GLN A 32 14.81 9.73 7.32
C GLN A 32 14.82 8.83 8.58
N ASN A 33 13.90 9.08 9.52
CA ASN A 33 13.73 8.30 10.75
C ASN A 33 12.68 7.17 10.60
N GLY A 34 12.22 6.92 9.39
CA GLY A 34 11.26 5.87 9.10
C GLY A 34 11.82 4.47 9.34
N THR A 35 10.91 3.53 9.55
CA THR A 35 11.24 2.10 9.62
C THR A 35 10.27 1.32 8.75
N ALA A 36 10.65 0.10 8.37
CA ALA A 36 9.73 -0.84 7.74
C ALA A 36 8.46 -1.02 8.61
N ALA A 37 8.64 -1.28 9.91
CA ALA A 37 7.52 -1.43 10.85
C ALA A 37 6.56 -0.21 10.85
N ALA A 38 7.09 1.02 10.83
CA ALA A 38 6.29 2.24 10.76
C ALA A 38 5.52 2.35 9.43
N GLY A 39 6.16 2.01 8.30
CA GLY A 39 5.50 1.96 7.00
C GLY A 39 4.36 0.95 6.94
N THR A 40 4.60 -0.25 7.49
CA THR A 40 3.57 -1.28 7.61
C THR A 40 2.40 -0.80 8.49
N SER A 41 2.68 -0.19 9.64
CA SER A 41 1.63 0.32 10.53
C SER A 41 0.80 1.42 9.88
N SER A 42 1.45 2.35 9.17
CA SER A 42 0.76 3.44 8.48
C SER A 42 -0.12 2.93 7.33
N ALA A 43 0.40 2.00 6.52
CA ALA A 43 -0.37 1.36 5.46
C ALA A 43 -1.57 0.57 6.03
N ARG A 44 -1.40 -0.15 7.15
CA ARG A 44 -2.51 -0.83 7.83
C ARG A 44 -3.56 0.15 8.35
N GLN A 45 -3.17 1.25 8.99
CA GLN A 45 -4.13 2.26 9.45
C GLN A 45 -4.94 2.85 8.29
N LEU A 46 -4.31 3.11 7.14
CA LEU A 46 -5.05 3.56 5.94
C LEU A 46 -6.02 2.50 5.45
N LEU A 47 -5.59 1.23 5.41
CA LEU A 47 -6.47 0.12 5.05
C LEU A 47 -7.63 0.03 6.05
N ASP A 48 -7.41 0.11 7.35
CA ASP A 48 -8.49 0.04 8.33
C ASP A 48 -9.52 1.18 8.16
N GLN A 49 -9.06 2.38 7.75
CA GLN A 49 -9.92 3.54 7.48
C GLN A 49 -10.68 3.46 6.15
N LEU A 50 -10.06 2.94 5.08
CA LEU A 50 -10.63 2.96 3.72
C LEU A 50 -11.19 1.61 3.28
N ALA A 51 -10.74 0.52 3.88
CA ALA A 51 -11.01 -0.86 3.44
C ALA A 51 -12.13 -1.55 4.23
N SER A 52 -12.90 -0.84 5.05
CA SER A 52 -13.99 -1.39 5.89
C SER A 52 -15.14 -2.07 5.13
N GLY A 53 -14.97 -2.35 3.83
CA GLY A 53 -15.94 -3.02 2.96
C GLY A 53 -15.30 -3.73 1.74
N PRO A 54 -14.47 -3.08 0.91
CA PRO A 54 -14.12 -3.62 -0.41
C PRO A 54 -12.89 -4.55 -0.46
N LEU A 55 -12.05 -4.61 0.57
CA LEU A 55 -10.84 -5.43 0.60
C LEU A 55 -10.82 -6.30 1.86
N THR A 56 -10.65 -7.60 1.70
CA THR A 56 -10.60 -8.60 2.78
C THR A 56 -9.27 -9.32 2.79
N GLY A 57 -8.87 -9.85 3.96
CA GLY A 57 -7.63 -10.61 4.11
C GLY A 57 -6.36 -9.81 3.78
N SER A 58 -6.39 -8.49 3.94
CA SER A 58 -5.29 -7.64 3.50
C SER A 58 -4.02 -7.88 4.32
N THR A 59 -2.93 -8.21 3.62
CA THR A 59 -1.59 -8.34 4.18
C THR A 59 -0.73 -7.19 3.69
N VAL A 60 -0.01 -6.57 4.62
CA VAL A 60 0.98 -5.53 4.33
C VAL A 60 2.36 -6.06 4.70
N ALA A 61 3.29 -5.97 3.76
CA ALA A 61 4.70 -6.21 3.96
C ALA A 61 5.49 -4.97 3.55
N SER A 62 6.47 -4.58 4.35
CA SER A 62 7.36 -3.48 4.02
C SER A 62 8.80 -3.91 4.19
N ASP A 63 9.66 -3.47 3.31
CA ASP A 63 11.10 -3.64 3.41
C ASP A 63 11.79 -2.27 3.34
N ARG A 64 12.88 -2.11 4.08
CA ARG A 64 13.70 -0.89 4.05
C ARG A 64 15.18 -1.29 4.12
N THR A 65 15.92 -0.79 3.15
CA THR A 65 17.38 -0.83 3.12
C THR A 65 17.95 0.57 3.38
N SER A 66 19.29 0.71 3.35
CA SER A 66 19.95 2.01 3.45
C SER A 66 19.73 2.91 2.24
N ALA A 67 19.28 2.37 1.10
CA ALA A 67 19.12 3.10 -0.17
C ALA A 67 17.68 3.18 -0.65
N SER A 68 16.84 2.19 -0.33
CA SER A 68 15.47 2.08 -0.84
C SER A 68 14.51 1.56 0.23
N ALA A 69 13.24 1.91 0.08
CA ALA A 69 12.14 1.33 0.81
C ALA A 69 11.11 0.77 -0.18
N SER A 70 10.42 -0.28 0.22
CA SER A 70 9.31 -0.86 -0.53
C SER A 70 8.16 -1.20 0.42
N VAL A 71 6.94 -1.05 -0.06
CA VAL A 71 5.73 -1.47 0.66
C VAL A 71 4.83 -2.19 -0.33
N ARG A 72 4.44 -3.41 0.04
CA ARG A 72 3.56 -4.29 -0.70
C ARG A 72 2.29 -4.54 0.08
N VAL A 73 1.16 -4.35 -0.58
CA VAL A 73 -0.18 -4.62 -0.07
C VAL A 73 -0.79 -5.71 -0.95
N SER A 74 -1.37 -6.73 -0.33
CA SER A 74 -2.05 -7.81 -1.02
C SER A 74 -3.34 -8.15 -0.29
N GLY A 75 -4.35 -8.64 -1.00
CA GLY A 75 -5.61 -9.06 -0.41
C GLY A 75 -6.59 -9.54 -1.47
N THR A 76 -7.85 -9.66 -1.11
CA THR A 76 -8.92 -10.05 -2.02
C THR A 76 -10.04 -9.04 -2.01
N ALA A 77 -10.54 -8.65 -3.19
CA ALA A 77 -11.71 -7.80 -3.26
C ALA A 77 -12.93 -8.54 -2.69
N THR A 78 -13.76 -7.85 -1.92
CA THR A 78 -15.03 -8.40 -1.43
C THR A 78 -15.89 -8.83 -2.59
N SER A 79 -16.33 -10.08 -2.55
CA SER A 79 -17.07 -10.68 -3.65
C SER A 79 -18.57 -10.61 -3.42
N VAL A 80 -19.27 -9.96 -4.34
CA VAL A 80 -20.74 -9.90 -4.40
C VAL A 80 -21.29 -10.97 -5.35
N VAL A 81 -20.44 -11.54 -6.22
CA VAL A 81 -20.80 -12.62 -7.14
C VAL A 81 -20.26 -13.94 -6.59
N PRO A 82 -21.13 -14.92 -6.27
CA PRO A 82 -20.66 -16.22 -5.79
C PRO A 82 -19.69 -16.83 -6.81
N PHE A 83 -18.62 -17.47 -6.31
CA PHE A 83 -17.54 -18.11 -7.07
C PHE A 83 -16.50 -17.18 -7.74
N LEU A 84 -16.58 -15.84 -7.58
CA LEU A 84 -15.64 -14.91 -8.20
C LEU A 84 -14.83 -14.12 -7.18
N SER A 85 -13.61 -14.55 -6.86
CA SER A 85 -12.68 -13.81 -6.00
C SER A 85 -11.59 -13.17 -6.84
N LEU A 86 -11.49 -11.84 -6.82
CA LEU A 86 -10.42 -11.13 -7.54
C LEU A 86 -9.29 -10.76 -6.56
N PRO A 87 -8.05 -11.20 -6.81
CA PRO A 87 -6.91 -10.79 -6.02
C PRO A 87 -6.60 -9.31 -6.26
N VAL A 88 -6.14 -8.64 -5.21
CA VAL A 88 -5.67 -7.26 -5.24
C VAL A 88 -4.21 -7.26 -4.82
N HIS A 89 -3.36 -6.67 -5.65
CA HIS A 89 -1.94 -6.50 -5.36
C HIS A 89 -1.52 -5.08 -5.70
N ALA A 90 -0.82 -4.43 -4.78
CA ALA A 90 -0.23 -3.13 -4.98
C ALA A 90 1.17 -3.09 -4.36
N GLU A 91 2.09 -2.44 -5.04
CA GLU A 91 3.48 -2.30 -4.58
C GLU A 91 3.96 -0.88 -4.89
N ALA A 92 4.61 -0.28 -3.90
CA ALA A 92 5.24 1.01 -4.01
C ALA A 92 6.71 0.90 -3.59
N VAL A 93 7.62 1.41 -4.42
CA VAL A 93 9.07 1.36 -4.18
C VAL A 93 9.66 2.75 -4.40
N GLY A 94 10.62 3.15 -3.58
CA GLY A 94 11.31 4.43 -3.76
C GLY A 94 12.62 4.54 -2.96
N PRO A 95 13.45 5.55 -3.27
CA PRO A 95 14.69 5.81 -2.53
C PRO A 95 14.41 6.36 -1.12
N VAL A 96 15.29 6.05 -0.17
CA VAL A 96 15.26 6.58 1.20
C VAL A 96 15.89 7.98 1.24
N GLU A 97 15.32 8.87 2.05
CA GLU A 97 15.87 10.21 2.24
C GLU A 97 17.19 10.18 3.02
N ARG A 98 18.26 10.66 2.39
CA ARG A 98 19.59 10.79 2.99
C ARG A 98 19.98 12.25 3.09
N PHE A 99 20.39 12.72 4.28
CA PHE A 99 21.09 14.00 4.39
C PHE A 99 22.46 13.87 3.72
N VAL A 100 22.70 14.68 2.70
CA VAL A 100 24.04 14.97 2.22
C VAL A 100 24.41 16.32 2.84
N PRO A 101 25.32 16.37 3.84
CA PRO A 101 25.75 17.65 4.39
C PRO A 101 26.39 18.49 3.29
N ASP A 102 26.02 19.77 3.22
CA ASP A 102 26.61 20.73 2.29
C ASP A 102 28.04 21.03 2.74
N LEU A 103 29.01 20.43 2.05
CA LEU A 103 30.43 20.66 2.30
C LEU A 103 30.96 21.83 1.47
N ALA A 104 30.28 22.98 1.48
CA ALA A 104 30.79 24.25 0.97
C ALA A 104 29.93 25.39 1.54
N SER A 105 30.43 26.30 2.36
CA SER A 105 31.41 27.30 1.91
C SER A 105 32.09 27.90 3.15
N ARG A 106 33.41 27.86 3.16
CA ARG A 106 34.27 28.53 4.13
C ARG A 106 34.84 29.79 3.49
#